data_AF-A0A0P9SDW9-F1
#
_entry.id   AF-A0A0P9SDW9-F1
#
_cell.length_a   1.000
_cell.length_b   1.000
_cell.length_c   1.000
_cell.angle_alpha   90.00
_cell.angle_beta   90.00
_cell.angle_gamma   90.00
#
_symmetry.space_group_name_H-M   'P 1'
#
loop_
_entity.id
_entity.type
_entity.pdbx_description
1 polymer ?
#
loop_
_entity_poly.entity_id
_entity_poly.type
_entity_poly.pdbx_seq_one_letter_code
_entity_poly.pdbx_strand_id
1 'polypeptide(L)'
;MEQIMELAETRLQKLNLRRRETVPASELILGMQCGGSDAFSGITANPALGYASDLLLRAGATVMFSEVTEVRDAIYLLTSRAQDQEVAQALVREMDWYDRYLAKGEADRSANTTPGNKKGGLSNIVEKSLVWCFT
;
A
#
# COMPACT_ATOMS: atom_id res chain seq x y z
N MET A 1 -1.91 -37.58 5.88
CA MET A 1 -2.54 -36.52 6.69
C MET A 1 -1.96 -36.53 8.11
N GLU A 2 -1.95 -37.67 8.81
CA GLU A 2 -1.36 -37.81 10.16
C GLU A 2 0.10 -37.34 10.25
N GLN A 3 0.97 -37.74 9.33
CA GLN A 3 2.37 -37.30 9.31
C GLN A 3 2.54 -35.77 9.15
N ILE A 4 1.63 -35.10 8.43
CA ILE A 4 1.66 -33.62 8.32
C ILE A 4 1.25 -32.99 9.65
N MET A 5 0.27 -33.57 10.33
CA MET A 5 -0.22 -33.08 11.62
C MET A 5 0.84 -33.24 12.72
N GLU A 6 1.53 -34.39 12.77
CA GLU A 6 2.63 -34.62 13.72
C GLU A 6 3.79 -33.64 13.52
N LEU A 7 4.13 -33.34 12.25
CA LEU A 7 5.12 -32.32 11.92
C LEU A 7 4.67 -30.90 12.32
N ALA A 8 3.38 -30.58 12.11
CA ALA A 8 2.81 -29.30 12.51
C ALA A 8 2.84 -29.13 14.03
N GLU A 9 2.46 -30.16 14.80
CA GLU A 9 2.45 -30.13 16.26
C GLU A 9 3.86 -29.89 16.83
N THR A 10 4.86 -30.61 16.32
CA THR A 10 6.26 -30.42 16.69
C THR A 10 6.72 -28.97 16.44
N ARG A 11 6.37 -28.38 15.28
CA ARG A 11 6.73 -27.00 14.94
C ARG A 11 6.01 -25.99 15.82
N LEU A 12 4.72 -26.21 16.10
CA LEU A 12 3.92 -25.34 16.95
C LEU A 12 4.46 -25.30 18.39
N GLN A 13 4.82 -26.45 18.95
CA GLN A 13 5.46 -26.53 20.27
C GLN A 13 6.72 -25.66 20.34
N LYS A 14 7.60 -25.74 19.32
CA LYS A 14 8.80 -24.90 19.24
C LYS A 14 8.47 -23.41 19.11
N LEU A 15 7.50 -23.05 18.26
CA LEU A 15 7.11 -21.65 18.04
C LEU A 15 6.47 -21.03 19.30
N ASN A 16 5.76 -21.83 20.10
CA ASN A 16 5.08 -21.37 21.32
C ASN A 16 6.05 -21.00 22.46
N LEU A 17 7.30 -21.48 22.38
CA LEU A 17 8.36 -21.12 23.34
C LEU A 17 8.96 -19.73 23.08
N ARG A 18 8.73 -19.13 21.92
CA ARG A 18 9.28 -17.81 21.58
C ARG A 18 8.76 -16.73 22.55
N ARG A 19 9.61 -15.75 22.81
CA ARG A 19 9.27 -14.54 23.58
C ARG A 19 9.62 -13.32 22.75
N ARG A 20 8.89 -12.22 22.99
CA ARG A 20 9.21 -10.93 22.38
C ARG A 20 10.43 -10.36 23.08
N GLU A 21 11.24 -9.65 22.31
CA GLU A 21 12.42 -8.94 22.80
C GLU A 21 12.33 -7.49 22.32
N THR A 22 12.97 -6.59 23.06
CA THR A 22 13.08 -5.19 22.63
C THR A 22 14.04 -5.12 21.46
N VAL A 23 13.58 -4.55 20.34
CA VAL A 23 14.37 -4.31 19.13
C VAL A 23 14.26 -2.83 18.74
N PRO A 24 15.24 -2.24 18.03
CA PRO A 24 15.11 -0.88 17.54
C PRO A 24 13.97 -0.78 16.53
N ALA A 25 13.35 0.40 16.43
CA ALA A 25 12.25 0.64 15.50
C ALA A 25 12.66 0.46 14.03
N SER A 26 13.97 0.51 13.71
CA SER A 26 14.51 0.23 12.38
C SER A 26 14.23 -1.19 11.87
N GLU A 27 13.92 -2.14 12.75
CA GLU A 27 13.52 -3.51 12.37
C GLU A 27 12.08 -3.60 11.87
N LEU A 28 11.31 -2.50 11.91
CA LEU A 28 9.93 -2.47 11.45
C LEU A 28 9.85 -2.33 9.92
N ILE A 29 8.92 -3.09 9.34
CA ILE A 29 8.47 -2.95 7.96
C ILE A 29 6.97 -2.63 8.00
N LEU A 30 6.60 -1.39 7.66
CA LEU A 30 5.21 -0.94 7.64
C LEU A 30 4.65 -1.04 6.21
N GLY A 31 3.66 -1.91 6.00
CA GLY A 31 2.86 -1.93 4.78
C GLY A 31 1.58 -1.12 4.96
N MET A 32 1.24 -0.30 3.97
CA MET A 32 0.08 0.59 3.99
C MET A 32 -0.85 0.31 2.81
N GLN A 33 -2.15 0.32 3.11
CA GLN A 33 -3.21 0.14 2.14
C GLN A 33 -4.44 0.95 2.57
N CYS A 34 -5.21 1.44 1.59
CA CYS A 34 -6.52 2.00 1.79
C CYS A 34 -7.59 0.89 1.84
N GLY A 35 -8.67 1.17 2.57
CA GLY A 35 -9.87 0.35 2.58
C GLY A 35 -10.99 1.02 1.78
N GLY A 36 -12.06 1.41 2.47
CA GLY A 36 -13.11 2.25 1.90
C GLY A 36 -12.78 3.73 2.04
N SER A 37 -11.98 4.28 1.13
CA SER A 37 -11.70 5.73 1.11
C SER A 37 -12.96 6.58 0.92
N ASP A 38 -12.96 7.73 1.55
CA ASP A 38 -13.99 8.77 1.45
C ASP A 38 -13.33 10.14 1.20
N ALA A 39 -14.14 11.19 1.07
CA ALA A 39 -13.65 12.55 0.84
C ALA A 39 -12.79 13.09 1.99
N PHE A 40 -12.94 12.55 3.21
CA PHE A 40 -12.18 12.99 4.38
C PHE A 40 -10.84 12.27 4.52
N SER A 41 -10.70 11.10 3.89
CA SER A 41 -9.51 10.25 3.99
C SER A 41 -8.23 11.02 3.61
N GLY A 42 -8.29 11.83 2.55
CA GLY A 42 -7.15 12.63 2.07
C GLY A 42 -6.81 13.86 2.91
N ILE A 43 -7.64 14.22 3.88
CA ILE A 43 -7.40 15.36 4.78
C ILE A 43 -7.30 14.95 6.25
N THR A 44 -7.51 13.66 6.57
CA THR A 44 -7.45 13.12 7.94
C THR A 44 -6.49 11.92 8.04
N ALA A 45 -6.98 10.71 7.78
CA ALA A 45 -6.25 9.47 8.01
C ALA A 45 -4.98 9.35 7.16
N ASN A 46 -5.04 9.70 5.88
CA ASN A 46 -3.89 9.59 4.98
C ASN A 46 -2.78 10.56 5.40
N PRO A 47 -3.02 11.88 5.59
CA PRO A 47 -1.98 12.78 6.11
C PRO A 47 -1.38 12.32 7.45
N ALA A 48 -2.20 11.82 8.38
CA ALA A 48 -1.70 11.29 9.65
C ALA A 48 -0.79 10.06 9.45
N LEU A 49 -1.14 9.17 8.52
CA LEU A 49 -0.35 8.01 8.16
C LEU A 49 0.95 8.38 7.43
N GLY A 50 0.92 9.39 6.55
CA GLY A 50 2.12 9.95 5.92
C GLY A 50 3.10 10.49 6.96
N TYR A 51 2.61 11.29 7.93
CA TYR A 51 3.46 11.78 9.01
C TYR A 51 4.03 10.65 9.88
N ALA A 52 3.23 9.62 10.20
CA ALA A 52 3.72 8.44 10.92
C ALA A 52 4.79 7.68 10.12
N SER A 53 4.65 7.61 8.81
CA SER A 53 5.62 7.00 7.89
C SER A 53 6.96 7.73 7.94
N ASP A 54 6.94 9.07 7.88
CA ASP A 54 8.14 9.89 7.99
C ASP A 54 8.87 9.68 9.32
N LEU A 55 8.14 9.53 10.44
CA LEU A 55 8.74 9.22 11.74
C LEU A 55 9.45 7.86 11.73
N LEU A 56 8.85 6.85 11.10
CA LEU A 56 9.44 5.51 10.99
C LEU A 56 10.66 5.50 10.06
N LEU A 57 10.58 6.16 8.90
CA LEU A 57 11.72 6.32 7.98
C LEU A 57 12.90 7.01 8.70
N ARG A 58 12.63 8.06 9.48
CA ARG A 58 13.65 8.75 10.30
C ARG A 58 14.25 7.86 11.39
N ALA A 59 13.51 6.86 11.87
CA ALA A 59 14.02 5.86 12.81
C ALA A 59 14.78 4.71 12.13
N GLY A 60 14.93 4.74 10.80
CA GLY A 60 15.62 3.73 10.01
C GLY A 60 14.75 2.53 9.63
N ALA A 61 13.43 2.61 9.82
CA ALA A 61 12.49 1.57 9.43
C ALA A 61 12.23 1.58 7.91
N THR A 62 11.56 0.55 7.40
CA THR A 62 11.09 0.50 6.02
C THR A 62 9.58 0.74 5.95
N VAL A 63 9.14 1.60 5.02
CA VAL A 63 7.73 1.85 4.76
C VAL A 63 7.41 1.52 3.30
N MET A 64 6.27 0.87 3.08
CA MET A 64 5.77 0.48 1.77
C MET A 64 4.31 0.90 1.65
N PHE A 65 3.95 1.49 0.51
CA PHE A 65 2.57 1.67 0.09
C PHE A 65 2.35 0.91 -1.22
N SER A 66 1.08 0.59 -1.51
CA SER A 66 0.72 -0.26 -2.64
C SER A 66 -0.44 0.34 -3.44
N GLU A 67 -1.26 -0.52 -4.07
CA GLU A 67 -2.48 -0.16 -4.80
C GLU A 67 -2.26 0.67 -6.06
N VAL A 68 -1.75 0.02 -7.10
CA VAL A 68 -1.55 0.62 -8.43
C VAL A 68 -2.80 1.36 -8.92
N THR A 69 -4.00 0.77 -8.76
CA THR A 69 -5.26 1.40 -9.16
C THR A 69 -5.60 2.67 -8.38
N GLU A 70 -5.16 2.78 -7.13
CA GLU A 70 -5.30 3.98 -6.30
C GLU A 70 -4.30 5.05 -6.73
N VAL A 71 -3.04 4.74 -7.02
CA VAL A 71 -2.02 5.77 -7.36
C VAL A 71 -2.02 6.20 -8.83
N ARG A 72 -2.58 5.40 -9.73
CA ARG A 72 -2.31 5.45 -11.18
C ARG A 72 -2.46 6.84 -11.81
N ASP A 73 -3.48 7.60 -11.42
CA ASP A 73 -3.76 8.92 -12.02
C ASP A 73 -2.95 10.06 -11.40
N ALA A 74 -2.32 9.82 -10.26
CA ALA A 74 -1.45 10.77 -9.59
C ALA A 74 0.02 10.30 -9.58
N ILE A 75 0.39 9.32 -10.41
CA ILE A 75 1.75 8.74 -10.47
C ILE A 75 2.84 9.78 -10.76
N TYR A 76 2.49 10.87 -11.43
CA TYR A 76 3.42 11.98 -11.68
C TYR A 76 3.89 12.66 -10.38
N LEU A 77 3.08 12.65 -9.32
CA LEU A 77 3.48 13.14 -8.00
C LEU A 77 4.52 12.22 -7.35
N LEU A 78 4.38 10.90 -7.51
CA LEU A 78 5.32 9.92 -6.94
C LEU A 78 6.65 9.89 -7.71
N THR A 79 6.59 9.89 -9.03
CA THR A 79 7.80 9.90 -9.87
C THR A 79 8.64 11.16 -9.65
N SER A 80 8.03 12.30 -9.31
CA SER A 80 8.75 13.53 -8.94
C SER A 80 9.54 13.42 -7.62
N ARG A 81 9.17 12.47 -6.76
CA ARG A 81 9.81 12.19 -5.45
C ARG A 81 10.79 11.00 -5.51
N ALA A 82 10.96 10.38 -6.67
CA ALA A 82 11.87 9.25 -6.83
C ALA A 82 13.32 9.67 -6.54
N GLN A 83 14.08 8.77 -5.92
CA GLN A 83 15.50 9.00 -5.61
C GLN A 83 16.32 9.29 -6.88
N ASP A 84 16.01 8.59 -7.97
CA ASP A 84 16.68 8.73 -9.26
C ASP A 84 15.75 8.34 -10.42
N GLN A 85 16.26 8.51 -11.64
CA GLN A 85 15.53 8.22 -12.87
C GLN A 85 15.21 6.73 -13.05
N GLU A 86 16.06 5.84 -12.54
CA GLU A 86 15.85 4.39 -12.66
C GLU A 86 14.64 3.98 -11.83
N VAL A 87 14.53 4.48 -10.60
CA VAL A 87 13.38 4.30 -9.70
C VAL A 87 12.11 4.91 -10.31
N ALA A 88 12.20 6.14 -10.83
CA ALA A 88 11.05 6.78 -11.49
C ALA A 88 10.53 5.95 -12.67
N GLN A 89 11.43 5.43 -13.51
CA GLN A 89 11.07 4.57 -14.63
C GLN A 89 10.51 3.22 -14.16
N ALA A 90 11.01 2.67 -13.05
CA ALA A 90 10.44 1.46 -12.46
C ALA A 90 8.97 1.66 -12.08
N LEU A 91 8.64 2.77 -11.42
CA LEU A 91 7.26 3.11 -11.09
C LEU A 91 6.37 3.17 -12.34
N VAL A 92 6.84 3.82 -13.41
CA VAL A 92 6.10 3.89 -14.69
C VAL A 92 5.91 2.51 -15.33
N ARG A 93 6.91 1.64 -15.27
CA ARG A 93 6.80 0.27 -15.78
C ARG A 93 5.72 -0.53 -15.07
N GLU A 94 5.61 -0.40 -13.74
CA GLU A 94 4.55 -1.08 -12.98
C GLU A 94 3.16 -0.57 -13.32
N MET A 95 3.01 0.74 -13.58
CA MET A 95 1.75 1.31 -14.05
C MET A 95 1.34 0.73 -15.42
N ASP A 96 2.28 0.72 -16.38
CA ASP A 96 2.03 0.17 -17.72
C ASP A 96 1.72 -1.33 -17.69
N TRP A 97 2.43 -2.08 -16.84
CA TRP A 97 2.14 -3.50 -16.63
C TRP A 97 0.70 -3.71 -16.18
N TYR A 98 0.23 -2.92 -15.23
CA TYR A 98 -1.12 -3.04 -14.68
C TYR A 98 -2.19 -2.60 -15.69
N ASP A 99 -1.95 -1.53 -16.45
CA ASP A 99 -2.84 -1.09 -17.53
C ASP A 99 -3.01 -2.20 -18.59
N ARG A 100 -1.91 -2.87 -18.98
CA ARG A 100 -1.95 -4.02 -19.89
C ARG A 100 -2.66 -5.24 -19.29
N TYR A 101 -2.55 -5.44 -17.98
CA TYR A 101 -3.29 -6.48 -17.27
C TYR A 101 -4.80 -6.24 -17.32
N LEU A 102 -5.25 -5.01 -17.02
CA LEU A 102 -6.67 -4.64 -17.09
C LEU A 102 -7.23 -4.74 -18.51
N ALA A 103 -6.47 -4.32 -19.52
CA ALA A 103 -6.88 -4.42 -20.92
C ALA A 103 -7.15 -5.87 -21.36
N LYS A 104 -6.34 -6.84 -20.90
CA LYS A 104 -6.56 -8.27 -21.16
C LYS A 104 -7.83 -8.81 -20.50
N GLY A 105 -8.22 -8.23 -19.38
CA GLY A 105 -9.42 -8.61 -18.63
C GLY A 105 -10.67 -7.80 -19.03
N GLU A 106 -10.58 -6.92 -20.03
CA GLU A 106 -11.64 -5.99 -20.43
C GLU A 106 -12.20 -5.17 -19.24
N ALA A 107 -11.34 -4.88 -18.27
CA ALA A 107 -11.71 -4.20 -17.04
C ALA A 107 -11.37 -2.71 -17.12
N ASP A 108 -12.36 -1.86 -16.81
CA ASP A 108 -12.14 -0.42 -16.70
C ASP A 108 -11.66 -0.05 -15.29
N ARG A 109 -10.53 0.66 -15.23
CA ARG A 109 -9.97 1.18 -13.98
C ARG A 109 -10.91 2.16 -13.25
N SER A 110 -11.78 2.86 -13.98
CA SER A 110 -12.78 3.75 -13.38
C SER A 110 -13.73 3.03 -12.41
N ALA A 111 -13.86 1.70 -12.55
CA ALA A 111 -14.62 0.85 -11.65
C ALA A 111 -14.00 0.76 -10.24
N ASN A 112 -12.73 1.15 -10.06
CA ASN A 112 -12.09 1.16 -8.74
C ASN A 112 -12.74 2.17 -7.77
N THR A 113 -13.45 3.18 -8.28
CA THR A 113 -14.27 4.05 -7.44
C THR A 113 -15.58 3.34 -7.07
N THR A 114 -15.55 2.59 -5.97
CA THR A 114 -16.68 1.78 -5.51
C THR A 114 -17.90 2.63 -5.13
N PRO A 115 -19.12 2.06 -5.07
CA PRO A 115 -20.30 2.77 -4.60
C PRO A 115 -20.14 3.39 -3.21
N GLY A 116 -19.38 2.73 -2.32
CA GLY A 116 -19.04 3.25 -0.99
C GLY A 116 -18.19 4.52 -1.06
N ASN A 117 -17.18 4.54 -1.94
CA ASN A 117 -16.34 5.72 -2.14
C ASN A 117 -17.16 6.92 -2.66
N LYS A 118 -18.05 6.67 -3.63
CA LYS A 118 -18.92 7.71 -4.20
C LYS A 118 -19.88 8.27 -3.15
N LYS A 119 -20.49 7.39 -2.34
CA LYS A 119 -21.34 7.80 -1.21
C LYS A 119 -20.55 8.60 -0.16
N GLY A 120 -19.28 8.27 0.02
CA GLY A 120 -18.32 8.97 0.87
C GLY A 120 -17.80 10.30 0.30
N GLY A 121 -18.25 10.71 -0.90
CA GLY A 121 -17.93 12.02 -1.49
C GLY A 121 -16.75 12.03 -2.47
N LEU A 122 -16.21 10.88 -2.86
CA LEU A 122 -15.21 10.81 -3.94
C LEU A 122 -15.91 10.72 -5.30
N SER A 123 -15.76 11.75 -6.12
CA SER A 123 -16.53 11.90 -7.36
C SER A 123 -15.92 11.12 -8.51
N ASN A 124 -14.59 11.03 -8.57
CA ASN A 124 -13.87 10.36 -9.64
C ASN A 124 -12.58 9.69 -9.15
N ILE A 125 -11.97 8.90 -10.04
CA ILE A 125 -10.76 8.12 -9.74
C ILE A 125 -9.52 9.01 -9.55
N VAL A 126 -9.45 10.19 -10.19
CA VAL A 126 -8.33 11.12 -10.04
C VAL A 126 -8.30 11.75 -8.64
N GLU A 127 -9.45 12.19 -8.12
CA GLU A 127 -9.60 12.68 -6.74
C GLU A 127 -9.15 11.62 -5.75
N LYS A 128 -9.57 10.37 -5.96
CA LYS A 128 -9.18 9.23 -5.16
C LYS A 128 -7.66 8.97 -5.23
N SER A 129 -7.03 9.15 -6.39
CA SER A 129 -5.57 9.03 -6.52
C SER A 129 -4.77 10.09 -5.81
N LEU A 130 -5.25 11.33 -5.81
CA LEU A 130 -4.60 12.43 -5.08
C LEU A 130 -4.61 12.15 -3.57
N VAL A 131 -5.75 11.69 -3.04
CA VAL A 131 -5.93 11.34 -1.62
C VAL A 131 -4.85 10.39 -1.10
N TRP A 132 -4.35 9.46 -1.93
CA TRP A 132 -3.34 8.49 -1.54
C TRP A 132 -1.90 8.99 -1.77
N CYS A 133 -1.64 9.69 -2.88
CA CYS A 133 -0.29 10.15 -3.26
C CYS A 133 0.24 11.37 -2.48
N PHE A 134 -0.60 12.03 -1.66
CA PHE A 134 -0.21 13.14 -0.78
C PHE A 134 0.35 12.69 0.58
N THR A 135 0.43 11.38 0.83
CA THR A 135 1.19 10.81 1.95
C THR A 135 2.68 10.75 1.63
#